data_AF-A0A530ACG6-F1
#
_entry.id   AF-A0A530ACG6-F1
#
_cell.length_a   1.000
_cell.length_b   1.000
_cell.length_c   1.000
_cell.angle_alpha   90.00
_cell.angle_beta   90.00
_cell.angle_gamma   90.00
#
_symmetry.space_group_name_H-M   'P 1'
#
loop_
_entity.id
_entity.type
_entity.pdbx_description
1 polymer ?
#
loop_
_entity_poly.entity_id
_entity_poly.type
_entity_poly.pdbx_seq_one_letter_code
_entity_poly.pdbx_strand_id
1 'polypeptide(L)'
;QLTLRKGKKRRTIPLESFFIAYGKQDRQPGEFVEAVHVPVPAGGEKFAVYKVTKRRDEDITATLGAFYLTLAKDGTVADIRIAYG
;
A
#
# COMPACT_ATOMS: atom_id res chain seq x y z
N GLN A 1 0.53 7.30 -1.87
CA GLN A 1 1.55 8.14 -1.19
C GLN A 1 1.08 8.46 0.22
N LEU A 2 2.00 8.72 1.15
CA LEU A 2 1.70 9.01 2.56
C LEU A 2 2.17 10.43 2.93
N THR A 3 1.34 11.21 3.62
CA THR A 3 1.72 12.54 4.15
C THR A 3 1.91 12.48 5.66
N LEU A 4 3.10 12.87 6.11
CA LEU A 4 3.48 12.96 7.51
C LEU A 4 3.53 14.42 7.94
N ARG A 5 3.08 14.71 9.16
CA ARG A 5 3.06 16.07 9.70
C ARG A 5 3.74 16.15 11.06
N LYS A 6 4.56 17.20 11.23
CA LYS A 6 5.17 17.62 12.50
C LYS A 6 4.92 19.11 12.72
N GLY A 7 3.99 19.44 13.62
CA GLY A 7 3.58 20.82 13.86
C GLY A 7 3.02 21.48 12.60
N LYS A 8 3.71 22.49 12.05
CA LYS A 8 3.32 23.16 10.79
C LYS A 8 3.98 22.56 9.54
N LYS A 9 4.97 21.68 9.69
CA LYS A 9 5.72 21.08 8.57
C LYS A 9 5.03 19.81 8.09
N ARG A 10 5.03 19.60 6.77
CA ARG A 10 4.55 18.38 6.10
C ARG A 10 5.61 17.82 5.18
N ARG A 11 5.66 16.50 5.07
CA ARG A 11 6.40 15.80 4.01
C ARG A 11 5.55 14.68 3.44
N THR A 12 5.69 14.42 2.15
CA THR A 12 5.01 13.33 1.46
C THR A 12 6.05 12.34 0.95
N ILE A 13 5.83 11.06 1.22
CA ILE A 13 6.73 9.97 0.82
C ILE A 13 5.95 8.89 0.06
N PRO A 14 6.63 8.06 -0.76
CA PRO A 14 6.07 6.80 -1.25
C PRO A 14 5.66 5.90 -0.07
N LEU A 15 4.60 5.09 -0.23
CA LEU A 15 4.09 4.26 0.86
C LEU A 15 5.09 3.14 1.21
N GLU A 16 5.73 2.59 0.20
CA GLU A 16 6.76 1.56 0.30
C GLU A 16 7.98 2.03 1.11
N SER A 17 8.29 3.33 1.12
CA SER A 17 9.38 3.89 1.93
C SER A 17 9.01 4.09 3.41
N PHE A 18 7.72 3.97 3.76
CA PHE A 18 7.27 4.16 5.14
C PHE A 18 7.61 2.98 6.04
N PHE A 19 7.65 1.75 5.52
CA PHE A 19 7.96 0.55 6.29
C PHE A 19 9.45 0.22 6.18
N ILE A 20 10.20 0.43 7.27
CA ILE A 20 11.67 0.27 7.28
C ILE A 20 12.06 -1.12 7.76
N ALA A 21 11.48 -1.55 8.87
CA ALA A 21 11.76 -2.84 9.49
C ALA A 21 10.58 -3.25 10.37
N TYR A 22 10.66 -4.45 10.95
CA TYR A 22 9.66 -4.92 11.90
C TYR A 22 9.41 -3.91 13.03
N GLY A 23 8.17 -3.46 13.17
CA GLY A 23 7.77 -2.45 14.15
C GLY A 23 8.36 -1.05 13.94
N LYS A 24 9.07 -0.79 12.82
CA LYS A 24 9.75 0.49 12.55
C LYS A 24 9.23 1.13 11.27
N GLN A 25 8.77 2.37 11.42
CA GLN A 25 8.25 3.21 10.35
C GLN A 25 9.14 4.43 10.14
N ASP A 26 9.15 5.03 8.94
CA ASP A 26 9.76 6.36 8.70
C ASP A 26 8.90 7.46 9.35
N ARG A 27 8.91 7.50 10.69
CA ARG A 27 8.28 8.53 11.50
C ARG A 27 9.30 9.13 12.44
N GLN A 28 9.51 10.43 12.34
CA GLN A 28 10.30 11.17 13.31
C GLN A 28 9.49 11.35 14.61
N PRO A 29 10.15 11.53 15.77
CA PRO A 29 9.47 11.93 16.98
C PRO A 29 8.62 13.19 16.77
N GLY A 30 7.35 13.11 17.18
CA GLY A 30 6.34 14.16 16.97
C GLY A 30 5.68 14.16 15.60
N GLU A 31 6.01 13.23 14.69
CA GLU A 31 5.26 13.02 13.45
C GLU A 31 4.07 12.07 13.65
N PHE A 32 3.00 12.36 12.92
CA PHE A 32 1.89 11.44 12.71
C PHE A 32 1.53 11.38 11.22
N VAL A 33 0.84 10.30 10.83
CA VAL A 33 0.26 10.16 9.49
C VAL A 33 -0.93 11.11 9.40
N GLU A 34 -0.81 12.16 8.59
CA GLU A 34 -1.91 13.11 8.35
C GLU A 34 -2.87 12.58 7.27
N ALA A 35 -2.33 11.99 6.20
CA ALA A 35 -3.14 11.52 5.08
C ALA A 35 -2.52 10.33 4.35
N VAL A 36 -3.39 9.45 3.85
CA VAL A 36 -3.07 8.40 2.88
C VAL A 36 -3.75 8.77 1.57
N HIS A 37 -2.98 8.90 0.49
CA HIS A 37 -3.51 9.13 -0.84
C HIS A 37 -3.55 7.82 -1.60
N VAL A 38 -4.76 7.31 -1.82
CA VAL A 38 -5.04 6.09 -2.58
C VAL A 38 -5.51 6.48 -3.98
N PRO A 39 -4.75 6.16 -5.04
CA PRO A 39 -5.18 6.45 -6.40
C PRO A 39 -6.37 5.57 -6.79
N VAL A 40 -7.30 6.13 -7.56
CA VAL A 40 -8.35 5.34 -8.23
C VAL A 40 -7.70 4.67 -9.44
N PRO A 41 -7.81 3.33 -9.59
CA PRO A 41 -7.26 2.66 -10.76
C PRO A 41 -7.85 3.21 -12.06
N ALA A 42 -7.01 3.40 -13.07
CA ALA A 42 -7.42 3.79 -14.40
C ALA A 42 -8.14 2.64 -15.11
N GLY A 43 -8.92 2.97 -16.15
CA GLY A 43 -9.60 1.97 -16.97
C GLY A 43 -8.61 0.97 -17.58
N GLY A 44 -8.88 -0.32 -17.40
CA GLY A 44 -8.04 -1.42 -17.91
C GLY A 44 -6.96 -1.90 -16.94
N GLU A 45 -6.69 -1.18 -15.86
CA GLU A 45 -5.85 -1.68 -14.76
C GLU A 45 -6.59 -2.79 -14.01
N LYS A 46 -5.86 -3.84 -13.61
CA LYS A 46 -6.40 -4.96 -12.85
C LYS A 46 -5.93 -4.86 -11.42
N PHE A 47 -6.86 -4.86 -10.47
CA PHE A 47 -6.57 -4.82 -9.05
C PHE A 47 -7.36 -5.90 -8.32
N ALA A 48 -6.68 -6.71 -7.50
CA ALA A 48 -7.31 -7.75 -6.71
C ALA A 48 -6.59 -7.92 -5.37
N VAL A 49 -7.36 -8.23 -4.32
CA VAL A 49 -6.84 -8.47 -2.97
C VAL A 49 -7.52 -9.71 -2.40
N TYR A 50 -6.72 -10.59 -1.82
CA TYR A 50 -7.18 -11.86 -1.28
C TYR A 50 -6.65 -12.02 0.14
N LYS A 51 -7.55 -12.27 1.10
CA LYS A 51 -7.23 -12.57 2.50
C LYS A 51 -7.46 -14.05 2.76
N VAL A 52 -6.43 -14.74 3.27
CA VAL A 52 -6.51 -16.11 3.77
C VAL A 52 -6.50 -16.06 5.29
N THR A 53 -7.51 -16.65 5.92
CA THR A 53 -7.76 -16.53 7.36
C THR A 53 -8.65 -17.68 7.83
N LYS A 54 -8.65 -18.00 9.14
CA LYS A 54 -9.42 -19.11 9.69
C LYS A 54 -10.90 -18.78 9.80
N ARG A 55 -11.23 -17.54 10.13
CA ARG A 55 -12.61 -17.02 10.19
C ARG A 55 -12.77 -15.85 9.25
N ARG A 56 -13.94 -15.73 8.63
CA ARG A 56 -14.23 -14.67 7.66
C ARG A 56 -14.08 -13.27 8.29
N ASP A 57 -14.64 -13.09 9.48
CA ASP A 57 -14.73 -11.81 10.17
C ASP A 57 -13.83 -11.81 11.42
N GLU A 58 -13.32 -10.63 11.76
CA GLU A 58 -12.56 -10.35 13.00
C GLU A 58 -11.35 -11.27 13.27
N ASP A 59 -10.68 -11.74 12.22
CA ASP A 59 -9.53 -12.64 12.33
C ASP A 59 -8.26 -12.02 11.77
N ILE A 60 -7.13 -12.34 12.41
CA ILE A 60 -5.82 -11.95 11.92
C ILE A 60 -5.52 -12.81 10.70
N THR A 61 -5.21 -12.13 9.61
CA THR A 61 -4.77 -12.71 8.35
C THR A 61 -3.65 -13.75 8.58
N ALA A 62 -3.79 -14.95 8.01
CA ALA A 62 -2.68 -15.90 7.88
C ALA A 62 -1.73 -15.47 6.75
N THR A 63 -2.31 -15.01 5.63
CA THR A 63 -1.62 -14.18 4.63
C THR A 63 -2.62 -13.37 3.80
N LEU A 64 -2.22 -12.18 3.37
CA LEU A 64 -2.97 -11.35 2.44
C LEU A 64 -2.09 -11.01 1.24
N GLY A 65 -2.57 -11.34 0.05
CA GLY A 65 -1.95 -10.96 -1.22
C GLY A 65 -2.72 -9.83 -1.88
N ALA A 66 -2.02 -8.77 -2.26
CA ALA A 66 -2.56 -7.68 -3.08
C ALA A 66 -1.81 -7.60 -4.41
N PHE A 67 -2.56 -7.48 -5.50
CA PHE A 67 -2.06 -7.55 -6.86
C PHE A 67 -2.59 -6.36 -7.66
N TYR A 68 -1.68 -5.65 -8.30
CA TYR A 68 -1.99 -4.62 -9.30
C TYR A 68 -1.24 -4.97 -10.58
N LEU A 69 -1.92 -4.89 -11.73
CA LEU A 69 -1.39 -5.27 -13.03
C LEU A 69 -1.92 -4.35 -14.12
N THR A 70 -1.02 -3.87 -14.97
CA THR A 70 -1.32 -3.16 -16.20
C THR A 70 -0.77 -3.97 -17.38
N LEU A 71 -1.60 -4.16 -18.41
CA LEU A 71 -1.21 -4.86 -19.63
C LEU A 71 -0.93 -3.85 -20.75
N ALA A 72 0.09 -4.12 -21.56
CA ALA A 72 0.30 -3.43 -22.83
C ALA A 72 -0.73 -3.90 -23.87
N LYS A 73 -0.77 -3.20 -25.02
CA LYS A 73 -1.74 -3.48 -26.09
C LYS A 73 -1.61 -4.88 -26.69
N ASP A 74 -0.41 -5.46 -26.67
CA ASP A 74 -0.11 -6.81 -27.15
C ASP A 74 -0.39 -7.91 -26.10
N GLY A 75 -0.92 -7.51 -24.93
CA GLY A 75 -1.23 -8.43 -23.83
C GLY A 75 -0.04 -8.74 -22.91
N THR A 76 1.14 -8.16 -23.14
CA THR A 76 2.29 -8.32 -22.24
C THR A 76 2.14 -7.49 -20.96
N VAL A 77 2.89 -7.83 -19.91
CA VAL A 77 2.88 -7.08 -18.63
C VAL A 77 3.62 -5.76 -18.81
N ALA A 78 2.91 -4.63 -18.63
CA ALA A 78 3.48 -3.30 -18.67
C ALA A 78 3.93 -2.80 -17.28
N ASP A 79 3.12 -3.05 -16.24
CA ASP A 79 3.48 -2.79 -14.85
C ASP A 79 2.84 -3.86 -13.96
N ILE A 80 3.50 -4.24 -12.88
CA ILE A 80 2.98 -5.17 -11.89
C ILE A 80 3.49 -4.82 -10.49
N ARG A 81 2.59 -4.87 -9.51
CA ARG A 81 2.91 -4.73 -8.09
C ARG A 81 2.25 -5.84 -7.31
N ILE A 82 3.07 -6.53 -6.51
CA ILE A 82 2.62 -7.63 -5.67
C ILE A 82 3.12 -7.35 -4.26
N ALA A 83 2.19 -7.35 -3.30
CA ALA A 83 2.51 -7.13 -1.90
C ALA A 83 1.86 -8.21 -1.03
N TYR A 84 2.57 -8.60 0.03
CA TYR A 84 2.09 -9.55 1.01
C TYR A 84 2.16 -8.98 2.41
N GLY A 85 1.21 -9.43 3.25
CA GLY A 85 1.22 -9.25 4.70
C GLY A 85 0.67 -10.48 5.40
#